data_AF-A0A6G2D824-F1
#
_entry.id   AF-A0A6G2D824-F1
#
_cell.length_a   1.000
_cell.length_b   1.000
_cell.length_c   1.000
_cell.angle_alpha   90.00
_cell.angle_beta   90.00
_cell.angle_gamma   90.00
#
_symmetry.space_group_name_H-M   'P 1'
#
loop_
_entity.id
_entity.type
_entity.pdbx_description
1 polymer ?
#
loop_
_entity_poly.entity_id
_entity_poly.type
_entity_poly.pdbx_seq_one_letter_code
_entity_poly.pdbx_strand_id
1 'polypeptide(L)'
;ALTIATVLAVIIAAVKHPEYSSDFVEKTPWQMAALPFIVSLLGWMPAPIEISAINSLWSAEKRKTVNFNTEDALFDFNTGYIGTAILAVFFVALGALIQYPTGQAVEAASAKYISQFVGMYASVLGEWSRYLITFIAFLCIFGTVITVIDGYSRVNQESLRLLISQKEDNRKSLNIWMTITAIIGIVIIKFFAGQVSTMLRFAMIGSFLTTPFFALLNYALVTRENKNLPSWLKHLAIAGLIFLFGFAIFFIYALAIGKAG
;
A
#
# COMPACT_ATOMS: atom_id res chain seq x y z
N ALA A 1 -14.96 -7.94 6.26
CA ALA A 1 -14.57 -9.13 7.05
C ALA A 1 -13.28 -8.88 7.84
N LEU A 2 -12.15 -8.61 7.18
CA LEU A 2 -10.87 -8.36 7.87
C LEU A 2 -10.97 -7.21 8.88
N THR A 3 -11.50 -6.05 8.49
CA THR A 3 -11.73 -4.91 9.39
C THR A 3 -12.45 -5.31 10.69
N ILE A 4 -13.54 -6.06 10.57
CA ILE A 4 -14.34 -6.51 11.72
C ILE A 4 -13.52 -7.48 12.58
N ALA A 5 -12.84 -8.44 11.96
CA ALA A 5 -11.99 -9.40 12.68
C ALA A 5 -10.84 -8.71 13.43
N THR A 6 -10.19 -7.71 12.81
CA THR A 6 -9.10 -6.94 13.43
C THR A 6 -9.61 -6.09 14.59
N VAL A 7 -10.72 -5.37 14.40
CA VAL A 7 -11.32 -4.55 15.47
C VAL A 7 -11.71 -5.42 16.66
N LEU A 8 -12.39 -6.55 16.42
CA LEU A 8 -12.77 -7.49 17.48
C LEU A 8 -11.55 -8.08 18.19
N ALA A 9 -10.52 -8.51 17.44
CA ALA A 9 -9.30 -9.03 18.03
C ALA A 9 -8.61 -7.99 18.93
N VAL A 10 -8.52 -6.74 18.50
CA VAL A 10 -7.93 -5.67 19.31
C VAL A 10 -8.75 -5.39 20.56
N ILE A 11 -10.08 -5.30 20.47
CA ILE A 11 -10.95 -5.07 21.63
C ILE A 11 -10.79 -6.21 22.64
N ILE A 12 -10.83 -7.47 22.19
CA ILE A 12 -10.69 -8.64 23.06
C ILE A 12 -9.29 -8.68 23.70
N ALA A 13 -8.24 -8.40 22.92
CA ALA A 13 -6.87 -8.34 23.44
C ALA A 13 -6.71 -7.24 24.49
N ALA A 14 -7.28 -6.06 24.25
CA ALA A 14 -7.21 -4.94 25.20
C ALA A 14 -7.90 -5.27 26.53
N VAL A 15 -8.99 -6.05 26.51
CA VAL A 15 -9.69 -6.48 27.74
C VAL A 15 -8.97 -7.63 28.45
N LYS A 16 -8.44 -8.60 27.69
CA LYS A 16 -7.79 -9.79 28.27
C LYS A 16 -6.39 -9.55 28.82
N HIS A 17 -5.73 -8.44 28.44
CA HIS A 17 -4.33 -8.13 28.77
C HIS A 17 -3.39 -9.31 28.47
N PRO A 18 -2.95 -9.48 27.21
CA PRO A 18 -2.02 -10.56 26.85
C PRO A 18 -0.79 -10.58 27.76
N GLU A 19 -0.50 -11.77 28.30
CA GLU A 19 0.63 -11.97 29.20
C GLU A 19 1.96 -11.73 28.47
N TYR A 20 2.85 -10.98 29.11
CA TYR A 20 4.21 -10.80 28.63
C TYR A 20 4.97 -12.12 28.75
N SER A 21 5.86 -12.42 27.78
CA SER A 21 6.74 -13.57 27.93
C SER A 21 7.62 -13.42 29.17
N SER A 22 7.97 -14.54 29.81
CA SER A 22 8.72 -14.54 31.09
C SER A 22 10.08 -13.83 31.01
N ASP A 23 10.66 -13.75 29.81
CA ASP A 23 11.94 -13.12 29.52
C ASP A 23 11.79 -11.76 28.82
N PHE A 24 10.58 -11.19 28.81
CA PHE A 24 10.30 -9.96 28.10
C PHE A 24 10.91 -8.74 28.78
N VAL A 25 11.83 -8.08 28.08
CA VAL A 25 12.39 -6.78 28.50
C VAL A 25 11.71 -5.68 27.69
N GLU A 26 10.94 -4.83 28.38
CA GLU A 26 10.26 -3.70 27.74
C GLU A 26 11.28 -2.72 27.15
N LYS A 27 11.13 -2.43 25.86
CA LYS A 27 11.97 -1.44 25.17
C LYS A 27 11.34 -0.06 25.32
N THR A 28 12.13 0.94 25.71
CA THR A 28 11.67 2.34 25.71
C THR A 28 11.19 2.75 24.31
N PRO A 29 10.06 3.45 24.19
CA PRO A 29 9.59 3.97 22.91
C PRO A 29 10.51 5.07 22.35
N TRP A 30 11.36 5.67 23.17
CA TRP A 30 12.24 6.78 22.81
C TRP A 30 13.62 6.32 22.32
N GLN A 31 13.64 5.39 21.37
CA GLN A 31 14.89 4.91 20.77
C GLN A 31 15.27 5.77 19.57
N MET A 32 16.24 6.67 19.75
CA MET A 32 16.82 7.44 18.64
C MET A 32 17.42 6.52 17.55
N ALA A 33 17.83 5.31 17.91
CA ALA A 33 18.26 4.29 16.96
C ALA A 33 17.13 3.75 16.06
N ALA A 34 15.86 3.88 16.48
CA ALA A 34 14.69 3.49 15.68
C ALA A 34 14.23 4.60 14.71
N LEU A 35 14.71 5.84 14.87
CA LEU A 35 14.32 6.97 14.02
C LEU A 35 14.60 6.70 12.52
N PRO A 36 15.78 6.18 12.11
CA PRO A 36 16.03 5.83 10.71
C PRO A 36 15.06 4.79 10.16
N PHE A 37 14.64 3.82 10.98
CA PHE A 37 13.63 2.83 10.61
C PHE A 37 12.24 3.46 10.45
N ILE A 38 11.82 4.33 11.38
CA ILE A 38 10.53 5.04 11.30
C ILE A 38 10.50 5.94 10.06
N VAL A 39 11.57 6.68 9.82
CA VAL A 39 11.72 7.55 8.65
C VAL A 39 11.71 6.73 7.35
N SER A 40 12.39 5.58 7.33
CA SER A 40 12.34 4.66 6.18
C SER A 40 10.95 4.07 5.98
N LEU A 41 10.25 3.68 7.05
CA LEU A 41 8.87 3.17 7.00
C LEU A 41 7.91 4.23 6.41
N LEU A 42 8.05 5.48 6.82
CA LEU A 42 7.27 6.61 6.29
C LEU A 42 7.58 6.87 4.81
N GLY A 43 8.85 6.76 4.41
CA GLY A 43 9.28 6.89 3.00
C GLY A 43 8.88 5.70 2.13
N TRP A 44 8.76 4.50 2.70
CA TRP A 44 8.41 3.26 1.99
C TRP A 44 6.90 3.05 1.82
N MET A 45 6.07 3.81 2.52
CA MET A 45 4.60 3.72 2.47
C MET A 45 3.88 5.05 2.12
N PRO A 46 4.21 5.76 1.04
CA PRO A 46 3.17 6.23 0.16
C PRO A 46 2.78 5.07 -0.76
N ALA A 47 1.48 4.76 -0.82
CA ALA A 47 0.99 4.01 -1.95
C ALA A 47 1.43 4.78 -3.22
N PRO A 48 1.97 4.09 -4.23
CA PRO A 48 2.61 4.78 -5.34
C PRO A 48 1.64 5.78 -5.98
N ILE A 49 2.07 7.03 -6.15
CA ILE A 49 1.15 8.14 -6.52
C ILE A 49 0.52 7.89 -7.90
N GLU A 50 1.09 7.01 -8.73
CA GLU A 50 0.46 6.55 -9.98
C GLU A 50 -0.94 5.92 -9.79
N ILE A 51 -1.29 5.46 -8.58
CA ILE A 51 -2.65 4.98 -8.28
C ILE A 51 -3.71 6.06 -8.54
N SER A 52 -3.35 7.34 -8.50
CA SER A 52 -4.26 8.42 -8.90
C SER A 52 -4.74 8.29 -10.34
N ALA A 53 -3.86 7.83 -11.25
CA ALA A 53 -4.22 7.60 -12.65
C ALA A 53 -5.18 6.41 -12.78
N ILE A 54 -4.91 5.33 -12.03
CA ILE A 54 -5.80 4.16 -11.98
C ILE A 54 -7.20 4.55 -11.49
N ASN A 55 -7.28 5.26 -10.35
CA ASN A 55 -8.54 5.74 -9.79
C ASN A 55 -9.30 6.67 -10.76
N SER A 56 -8.57 7.49 -11.51
CA SER A 56 -9.16 8.37 -12.53
C SER A 56 -9.79 7.56 -13.67
N LEU A 57 -9.12 6.50 -14.14
CA LEU A 57 -9.66 5.61 -15.18
C LEU A 57 -10.87 4.81 -14.70
N TRP A 58 -10.85 4.31 -13.46
CA TRP A 58 -12.04 3.65 -12.88
C TRP A 58 -13.22 4.59 -12.72
N SER A 59 -12.97 5.83 -12.28
CA SER A 59 -13.99 6.87 -12.18
C SER A 59 -14.57 7.22 -13.55
N ALA A 60 -13.71 7.35 -14.56
CA ALA A 60 -14.12 7.61 -15.94
C ALA A 60 -14.95 6.44 -16.52
N GLU A 61 -14.57 5.19 -16.22
CA GLU A 61 -15.32 4.01 -16.65
C GLU A 61 -16.68 3.91 -15.95
N LYS A 62 -16.74 4.16 -14.63
CA LYS A 62 -17.98 4.19 -13.84
C LYS A 62 -18.96 5.24 -14.37
N ARG A 63 -18.45 6.41 -14.77
CA ARG A 63 -19.26 7.49 -15.35
C ARG A 63 -19.95 7.10 -16.68
N LYS A 64 -19.46 6.07 -17.39
CA LYS A 64 -20.12 5.58 -18.63
C LYS A 64 -21.45 4.88 -18.34
N THR A 65 -21.65 4.35 -17.13
CA THR A 65 -22.82 3.53 -16.78
C THR A 65 -23.73 4.18 -15.74
N VAL A 66 -23.21 5.08 -14.92
CA VAL A 66 -23.97 5.79 -13.88
C VAL A 66 -23.66 7.29 -13.89
N ASN A 67 -24.65 8.10 -13.47
CA ASN A 67 -24.40 9.52 -13.25
C ASN A 67 -23.45 9.67 -12.06
N PHE A 68 -22.21 10.06 -12.35
CA PHE A 68 -21.11 10.10 -11.39
C PHE A 68 -20.34 11.40 -11.59
N ASN A 69 -20.29 12.22 -10.56
CA ASN A 69 -19.61 13.51 -10.58
C ASN A 69 -18.33 13.51 -9.72
N THR A 70 -17.63 14.64 -9.68
CA THR A 70 -16.38 14.77 -8.91
C THR A 70 -16.59 14.70 -7.40
N GLU A 71 -17.71 15.18 -6.89
CA GLU A 71 -18.03 15.12 -5.45
C GLU A 71 -18.26 13.67 -5.01
N ASP A 72 -18.95 12.87 -5.82
CA ASP A 72 -19.14 11.44 -5.60
C ASP A 72 -17.79 10.70 -5.56
N ALA A 73 -16.89 11.04 -6.48
CA ALA A 73 -15.54 10.47 -6.54
C ALA A 73 -14.70 10.83 -5.31
N LEU A 74 -14.77 12.09 -4.86
CA LEU A 74 -14.08 12.53 -3.65
C LEU A 74 -14.67 11.91 -2.40
N PHE A 75 -16.00 11.74 -2.32
CA PHE A 75 -16.65 11.08 -1.21
C PHE A 75 -16.25 9.61 -1.09
N ASP A 76 -16.26 8.87 -2.21
CA ASP A 76 -15.83 7.47 -2.29
C ASP A 76 -14.36 7.32 -1.85
N PHE A 77 -13.48 8.16 -2.41
CA PHE A 77 -12.06 8.18 -2.05
C PHE A 77 -11.84 8.51 -0.57
N ASN A 78 -12.46 9.56 -0.04
CA ASN A 78 -12.29 9.99 1.35
C ASN A 78 -12.80 8.94 2.33
N THR A 79 -13.92 8.28 2.02
CA THR A 79 -14.47 7.21 2.86
C THR A 79 -13.49 6.03 2.93
N GLY A 80 -12.97 5.60 1.78
CA GLY A 80 -11.96 4.54 1.72
C GLY A 80 -10.65 4.93 2.43
N TYR A 81 -10.19 6.16 2.22
CA TYR A 81 -8.96 6.68 2.81
C TYR A 81 -9.04 6.76 4.34
N ILE A 82 -10.08 7.40 4.88
CA ILE A 82 -10.30 7.53 6.33
C ILE A 82 -10.54 6.15 6.96
N GLY A 83 -11.34 5.29 6.32
CA GLY A 83 -11.57 3.94 6.80
C GLY A 83 -10.28 3.12 6.90
N THR A 84 -9.39 3.26 5.92
CA THR A 84 -8.08 2.60 5.92
C THR A 84 -7.15 3.20 6.99
N ALA A 85 -7.15 4.52 7.17
CA ALA A 85 -6.37 5.19 8.22
C ALA A 85 -6.78 4.72 9.62
N ILE A 86 -8.09 4.61 9.89
CA ILE A 86 -8.60 4.06 11.15
C ILE A 86 -8.16 2.60 11.31
N LEU A 87 -8.30 1.78 10.26
CA LEU A 87 -7.89 0.38 10.30
C LEU A 87 -6.38 0.21 10.54
N ALA A 88 -5.54 1.11 10.02
CA ALA A 88 -4.10 1.11 10.27
C ALA A 88 -3.80 1.24 11.77
N VAL A 89 -4.54 2.08 12.50
CA VAL A 89 -4.40 2.20 13.96
C VAL A 89 -4.73 0.87 14.65
N PHE A 90 -5.76 0.16 14.20
CA PHE A 90 -6.08 -1.17 14.73
C PHE A 90 -4.99 -2.20 14.42
N PHE A 91 -4.34 -2.17 13.25
CA PHE A 91 -3.21 -3.05 12.97
C PHE A 91 -1.99 -2.73 13.84
N VAL A 92 -1.71 -1.45 14.09
CA VAL A 92 -0.67 -1.04 15.05
C VAL A 92 -1.01 -1.55 16.45
N ALA A 93 -2.25 -1.39 16.89
CA ALA A 93 -2.72 -1.89 18.19
C ALA A 93 -2.64 -3.43 18.27
N LEU A 94 -2.99 -4.14 17.20
CA LEU A 94 -2.86 -5.60 17.10
C LEU A 94 -1.40 -6.03 17.28
N GLY A 95 -0.46 -5.33 16.62
CA GLY A 95 0.97 -5.56 16.79
C GLY A 95 1.46 -5.26 18.21
N ALA A 96 1.03 -4.13 18.78
CA ALA A 96 1.44 -3.69 20.12
C ALA A 96 0.89 -4.57 21.25
N LEU A 97 -0.35 -5.04 21.12
CA LEU A 97 -1.00 -5.85 22.14
C LEU A 97 -0.66 -7.34 21.99
N ILE A 98 -0.62 -7.88 20.77
CA ILE A 98 -0.52 -9.34 20.60
C ILE A 98 0.90 -9.76 20.22
N GLN A 99 1.53 -9.11 19.24
CA GLN A 99 2.85 -9.52 18.75
C GLN A 99 3.97 -9.08 19.71
N TYR A 100 3.93 -7.83 20.16
CA TYR A 100 5.02 -7.23 20.93
C TYR A 100 5.31 -7.95 22.26
N PRO A 101 4.31 -8.33 23.10
CA PRO A 101 4.58 -8.99 24.38
C PRO A 101 5.21 -10.39 24.26
N THR A 102 5.10 -11.03 23.07
CA THR A 102 5.69 -12.36 22.85
C THR A 102 7.22 -12.33 22.78
N GLY A 103 7.82 -11.17 22.50
CA GLY A 103 9.26 -11.03 22.23
C GLY A 103 9.72 -11.69 20.93
N GLN A 104 8.83 -12.33 20.16
CA GLN A 104 9.17 -12.96 18.89
C GLN A 104 9.37 -11.91 17.80
N ALA A 105 10.40 -12.10 17.00
CA ALA A 105 10.63 -11.28 15.82
C ALA A 105 9.50 -11.47 14.79
N VAL A 106 9.22 -10.42 14.02
CA VAL A 106 8.33 -10.53 12.87
C VAL A 106 9.07 -11.29 11.76
N GLU A 107 8.45 -12.35 11.26
CA GLU A 107 9.00 -13.18 10.20
C GLU A 107 9.15 -12.36 8.90
N ALA A 108 10.36 -12.33 8.35
CA ALA A 108 10.65 -11.60 7.12
C ALA A 108 10.17 -12.32 5.85
N ALA A 109 10.00 -13.64 5.92
CA ALA A 109 9.55 -14.44 4.78
C ALA A 109 8.01 -14.45 4.69
N SER A 110 7.45 -14.09 3.53
CA SER A 110 5.99 -13.90 3.35
C SER A 110 5.15 -15.11 3.78
N ALA A 111 5.59 -16.34 3.47
CA ALA A 111 4.86 -17.55 3.88
C ALA A 111 4.86 -17.77 5.40
N LYS A 112 5.99 -17.51 6.07
CA LYS A 112 6.09 -17.61 7.52
C LYS A 112 5.32 -16.49 8.22
N TYR A 113 5.36 -15.28 7.67
CA TYR A 113 4.59 -14.14 8.15
C TYR A 113 3.09 -14.40 8.12
N ILE A 114 2.55 -15.04 7.08
CA ILE A 114 1.12 -15.41 7.03
C ILE A 114 0.76 -16.34 8.19
N SER A 115 1.56 -17.37 8.46
CA SER A 115 1.32 -18.28 9.59
C SER A 115 1.37 -17.54 10.93
N GLN A 116 2.35 -16.65 11.12
CA GLN A 116 2.45 -15.80 12.31
C GLN A 116 1.23 -14.88 12.46
N PHE A 117 0.85 -14.19 11.37
CA PHE A 117 -0.29 -13.28 11.32
C PHE A 117 -1.59 -14.01 11.70
N VAL A 118 -1.87 -15.17 11.09
CA VAL A 118 -3.05 -15.96 11.44
C VAL A 118 -3.00 -16.41 12.91
N GLY A 119 -1.82 -16.79 13.40
CA GLY A 119 -1.59 -17.14 14.79
C GLY A 119 -1.96 -16.02 15.77
N MET A 120 -1.68 -14.76 15.42
CA MET A 120 -2.06 -13.60 16.25
C MET A 120 -3.57 -13.48 16.44
N TYR A 121 -4.37 -13.81 15.42
CA TYR A 121 -5.82 -13.81 15.56
C TYR A 121 -6.32 -15.04 16.32
N ALA A 122 -5.75 -16.21 16.04
CA ALA A 122 -6.13 -17.46 16.69
C ALA A 122 -5.85 -17.43 18.20
N SER A 123 -4.78 -16.76 18.65
CA SER A 123 -4.47 -16.62 20.08
C SER A 123 -5.53 -15.81 20.85
N VAL A 124 -6.22 -14.89 20.18
CA VAL A 124 -7.23 -14.01 20.80
C VAL A 124 -8.64 -14.54 20.62
N LEU A 125 -8.99 -14.93 19.40
CA LEU A 125 -10.33 -15.37 19.00
C LEU A 125 -10.55 -16.88 19.25
N GLY A 126 -9.47 -17.65 19.38
CA GLY A 126 -9.47 -19.10 19.52
C GLY A 126 -9.11 -19.83 18.21
N GLU A 127 -8.64 -21.08 18.33
CA GLU A 127 -8.12 -21.85 17.19
C GLU A 127 -9.14 -22.09 16.06
N TRP A 128 -10.43 -22.09 16.36
CA TRP A 128 -11.50 -22.18 15.35
C TRP A 128 -11.42 -21.04 14.31
N SER A 129 -10.91 -19.87 14.70
CA SER A 129 -10.82 -18.71 13.80
C SER A 129 -9.70 -18.87 12.77
N ARG A 130 -8.76 -19.81 12.94
CA ARG A 130 -7.57 -19.97 12.08
C ARG A 130 -7.94 -20.13 10.60
N TYR A 131 -8.91 -20.99 10.29
CA TYR A 131 -9.37 -21.20 8.92
C TYR A 131 -10.08 -19.97 8.35
N LEU A 132 -10.92 -19.32 9.17
CA LEU A 132 -11.63 -18.10 8.78
C LEU A 132 -10.66 -16.96 8.45
N ILE A 133 -9.67 -16.72 9.31
CA ILE A 133 -8.68 -15.64 9.12
C ILE A 133 -7.77 -15.95 7.93
N THR A 134 -7.33 -17.20 7.77
CA THR A 134 -6.59 -17.63 6.57
C THR A 134 -7.38 -17.33 5.29
N PHE A 135 -8.67 -17.66 5.28
CA PHE A 135 -9.54 -17.38 4.13
C PHE A 135 -9.72 -15.87 3.88
N ILE A 136 -9.93 -15.08 4.94
CA ILE A 136 -10.02 -13.62 4.84
C ILE A 136 -8.71 -13.02 4.31
N ALA A 137 -7.56 -13.49 4.80
CA ALA A 137 -6.24 -13.03 4.35
C ALA A 137 -6.02 -13.38 2.86
N PHE A 138 -6.42 -14.58 2.44
CA PHE A 138 -6.41 -14.98 1.04
C PHE A 138 -7.26 -14.04 0.18
N LEU A 139 -8.52 -13.79 0.57
CA LEU A 139 -9.40 -12.87 -0.16
C LEU A 139 -8.82 -11.45 -0.26
N CYS A 140 -8.18 -10.97 0.82
CA CYS A 140 -7.55 -9.66 0.84
C CYS A 140 -6.39 -9.56 -0.16
N ILE A 141 -5.46 -10.52 -0.12
CA ILE A 141 -4.30 -10.52 -1.03
C ILE A 141 -4.73 -10.78 -2.47
N PHE A 142 -5.70 -11.67 -2.68
CA PHE A 142 -6.28 -11.94 -3.99
C PHE A 142 -6.97 -10.71 -4.59
N GLY A 143 -7.67 -9.93 -3.76
CA GLY A 143 -8.22 -8.63 -4.15
C GLY A 143 -7.15 -7.69 -4.69
N THR A 144 -6.00 -7.59 -4.01
CA THR A 144 -4.86 -6.79 -4.49
C THR A 144 -4.34 -7.26 -5.84
N VAL A 145 -4.27 -8.58 -6.07
CA VAL A 145 -3.86 -9.14 -7.37
C VAL A 145 -4.81 -8.68 -8.48
N ILE A 146 -6.13 -8.74 -8.25
CA ILE A 146 -7.13 -8.27 -9.21
C ILE A 146 -6.95 -6.77 -9.49
N THR A 147 -6.84 -5.97 -8.43
CA THR A 147 -6.67 -4.51 -8.50
C THR A 147 -5.42 -4.12 -9.31
N VAL A 148 -4.30 -4.79 -9.08
CA VAL A 148 -3.04 -4.53 -9.79
C VAL A 148 -3.14 -4.94 -11.25
N ILE A 149 -3.66 -6.14 -11.54
CA ILE A 149 -3.79 -6.61 -12.93
C ILE A 149 -4.72 -5.69 -13.72
N ASP A 150 -5.89 -5.34 -13.20
CA ASP A 150 -6.82 -4.45 -13.90
C ASP A 150 -6.26 -3.02 -14.01
N GLY A 151 -5.80 -2.46 -12.89
CA GLY A 151 -5.37 -1.06 -12.82
C GLY A 151 -4.17 -0.74 -13.72
N TYR A 152 -3.08 -1.50 -13.60
CA TYR A 152 -1.91 -1.28 -14.44
C TYR A 152 -2.17 -1.60 -15.91
N SER A 153 -3.03 -2.58 -16.21
CA SER A 153 -3.40 -2.88 -17.61
C SER A 153 -4.14 -1.72 -18.25
N ARG A 154 -5.10 -1.10 -17.55
CA ARG A 154 -5.81 0.09 -18.03
C ARG A 154 -4.88 1.27 -18.25
N VAL A 155 -4.02 1.57 -17.27
CA VAL A 155 -3.09 2.69 -17.38
C VAL A 155 -2.08 2.47 -18.50
N ASN A 156 -1.53 1.27 -18.66
CA ASN A 156 -0.57 0.98 -19.73
C ASN A 156 -1.24 1.02 -21.12
N GLN A 157 -2.45 0.46 -21.23
CA GLN A 157 -3.24 0.55 -22.47
C GLN A 157 -3.50 2.01 -22.86
N GLU A 158 -4.01 2.81 -21.92
CA GLU A 158 -4.36 4.20 -22.21
C GLU A 158 -3.11 5.04 -22.48
N SER A 159 -2.01 4.79 -21.76
CA SER A 159 -0.72 5.45 -22.01
C SER A 159 -0.21 5.17 -23.43
N LEU A 160 -0.23 3.91 -23.86
CA LEU A 160 0.19 3.55 -25.22
C LEU A 160 -0.76 4.17 -26.27
N ARG A 161 -2.07 4.09 -26.03
CA ARG A 161 -3.10 4.67 -26.91
C ARG A 161 -2.87 6.17 -27.13
N LEU A 162 -2.60 6.91 -26.06
CA LEU A 162 -2.29 8.35 -26.12
C LEU A 162 -0.99 8.61 -26.88
N LEU A 163 0.06 7.81 -26.65
CA LEU A 163 1.35 7.95 -27.36
C LEU A 163 1.23 7.72 -28.87
N ILE A 164 0.42 6.76 -29.31
CA ILE A 164 0.20 6.45 -30.73
C ILE A 164 -1.01 7.21 -31.34
N SER A 165 -1.63 8.11 -30.57
CA SER A 165 -2.80 8.91 -30.98
C SER A 165 -3.99 8.08 -31.51
N GLN A 166 -4.21 6.89 -30.94
CA GLN A 166 -5.30 6.01 -31.34
C GLN A 166 -6.64 6.49 -30.72
N LYS A 167 -7.64 6.73 -31.55
CA LYS A 167 -8.93 7.30 -31.12
C LYS A 167 -9.85 6.30 -30.42
N GLU A 168 -9.81 5.03 -30.78
CA GLU A 168 -10.76 4.03 -30.27
C GLU A 168 -10.21 3.27 -29.05
N ASP A 169 -11.03 3.19 -28.01
CA ASP A 169 -10.83 2.29 -26.89
C ASP A 169 -11.34 0.88 -27.28
N ASN A 170 -10.49 -0.13 -27.14
CA ASN A 170 -10.79 -1.49 -27.57
C ASN A 170 -10.72 -2.46 -26.39
N ARG A 171 -11.87 -3.04 -26.04
CA ARG A 171 -11.99 -4.05 -24.98
C ARG A 171 -11.09 -5.28 -25.19
N LYS A 172 -10.79 -5.65 -26.45
CA LYS A 172 -9.82 -6.71 -26.74
C LYS A 172 -8.39 -6.30 -26.35
N SER A 173 -8.04 -5.03 -26.52
CA SER A 173 -6.73 -4.49 -26.10
C SER A 173 -6.57 -4.58 -24.58
N LEU A 174 -7.61 -4.23 -23.80
CA LEU A 174 -7.57 -4.35 -22.34
C LEU A 174 -7.31 -5.80 -21.89
N ASN A 175 -8.02 -6.77 -22.48
CA ASN A 175 -7.82 -8.18 -22.13
C ASN A 175 -6.40 -8.68 -22.47
N ILE A 176 -5.82 -8.18 -23.56
CA ILE A 176 -4.41 -8.46 -23.91
C ILE A 176 -3.49 -7.88 -22.85
N TRP A 177 -3.68 -6.63 -22.45
CA TRP A 177 -2.88 -6.00 -21.39
C TRP A 177 -3.03 -6.71 -20.04
N MET A 178 -4.23 -7.16 -19.67
CA MET A 178 -4.43 -7.98 -18.47
C MET A 178 -3.65 -9.29 -18.52
N THR A 179 -3.67 -9.95 -19.69
CA THR A 179 -2.93 -11.19 -19.90
C THR A 179 -1.42 -10.96 -19.82
N ILE A 180 -0.92 -9.90 -20.47
CA ILE A 180 0.50 -9.51 -20.44
C ILE A 180 0.93 -9.20 -19.01
N THR A 181 0.17 -8.37 -18.29
CA THR A 181 0.47 -7.99 -16.89
C THR A 181 0.51 -9.23 -15.98
N ALA A 182 -0.45 -10.16 -16.13
CA ALA A 182 -0.45 -11.40 -15.38
C ALA A 182 0.76 -12.30 -15.70
N ILE A 183 1.11 -12.46 -16.98
CA ILE A 183 2.28 -13.24 -17.41
C ILE A 183 3.56 -12.62 -16.86
N ILE A 184 3.73 -11.29 -16.96
CA ILE A 184 4.89 -10.57 -16.42
C ILE A 184 4.99 -10.80 -14.91
N GLY A 185 3.87 -10.69 -14.17
CA GLY A 185 3.83 -10.98 -12.74
C GLY A 185 4.30 -12.40 -12.41
N ILE A 186 3.82 -13.41 -13.16
CA ILE A 186 4.24 -14.81 -12.99
C ILE A 186 5.74 -14.97 -13.29
N VAL A 187 6.24 -14.35 -14.36
CA VAL A 187 7.67 -14.39 -14.73
C VAL A 187 8.53 -13.78 -13.64
N ILE A 188 8.16 -12.62 -13.11
CA ILE A 188 8.88 -11.96 -12.00
C ILE A 188 8.90 -12.88 -10.78
N ILE A 189 7.76 -13.43 -10.37
CA ILE A 189 7.67 -14.34 -9.22
C ILE A 189 8.58 -15.56 -9.40
N LYS A 190 8.58 -16.16 -10.59
CA LYS A 190 9.45 -17.32 -10.89
C LYS A 190 10.93 -16.95 -10.91
N PHE A 191 11.30 -15.80 -11.48
CA PHE A 191 12.68 -15.36 -11.57
C PHE A 191 13.27 -15.01 -10.20
N PHE A 192 12.45 -14.41 -9.32
CA PHE A 192 12.83 -14.06 -7.95
C PHE A 192 12.44 -15.14 -6.92
N ALA A 193 12.11 -16.35 -7.37
CA ALA A 193 11.82 -17.46 -6.46
C ALA A 193 13.05 -17.73 -5.57
N GLY A 194 12.86 -17.67 -4.25
CA GLY A 194 13.95 -17.78 -3.27
C GLY A 194 14.70 -16.47 -2.97
N GLN A 195 14.43 -15.38 -3.68
CA GLN A 195 15.01 -14.03 -3.46
C GLN A 195 13.95 -12.95 -3.28
N VAL A 196 12.84 -13.29 -2.61
CA VAL A 196 11.69 -12.40 -2.40
C VAL A 196 12.10 -11.08 -1.74
N SER A 197 13.03 -11.11 -0.77
CA SER A 197 13.54 -9.90 -0.13
C SER A 197 14.19 -8.93 -1.13
N THR A 198 15.01 -9.45 -2.04
CA THR A 198 15.66 -8.67 -3.11
C THR A 198 14.64 -8.07 -4.06
N MET A 199 13.64 -8.86 -4.48
CA MET A 199 12.54 -8.39 -5.33
C MET A 199 11.77 -7.24 -4.69
N LEU A 200 11.38 -7.40 -3.43
CA LEU A 200 10.66 -6.37 -2.68
C LEU A 200 11.50 -5.10 -2.54
N ARG A 201 12.78 -5.23 -2.18
CA ARG A 201 13.71 -4.08 -2.09
C ARG A 201 13.81 -3.33 -3.41
N PHE A 202 13.99 -4.04 -4.52
CA PHE A 202 14.05 -3.43 -5.86
C PHE A 202 12.75 -2.69 -6.20
N ALA A 203 11.60 -3.34 -6.01
CA ALA A 203 10.29 -2.75 -6.30
C ALA A 203 10.01 -1.51 -5.44
N MET A 204 10.31 -1.58 -4.14
CA MET A 204 10.13 -0.47 -3.20
C MET A 204 11.01 0.72 -3.56
N ILE A 205 12.31 0.50 -3.84
CA ILE A 205 13.23 1.57 -4.24
C ILE A 205 12.78 2.19 -5.57
N GLY A 206 12.46 1.36 -6.56
CA GLY A 206 11.99 1.83 -7.86
C GLY A 206 10.75 2.70 -7.74
N SER A 207 9.73 2.22 -7.04
CA SER A 207 8.49 2.98 -6.81
C SER A 207 8.73 4.28 -6.01
N PHE A 208 9.57 4.23 -4.98
CA PHE A 208 9.91 5.41 -4.21
C PHE A 208 10.59 6.49 -5.05
N LEU A 209 11.55 6.10 -5.90
CA LEU A 209 12.26 7.04 -6.77
C LEU A 209 11.39 7.62 -7.90
N THR A 210 10.37 6.89 -8.37
CA THR A 210 9.45 7.39 -9.41
C THR A 210 8.31 8.24 -8.85
N THR A 211 7.94 8.04 -7.58
CA THR A 211 6.83 8.73 -6.90
C THR A 211 6.87 10.27 -7.01
N PRO A 212 8.01 10.97 -6.80
CA PRO A 212 8.07 12.43 -6.93
C PRO A 212 7.69 12.94 -8.33
N PHE A 213 8.03 12.18 -9.37
CA PHE A 213 7.70 12.54 -10.76
C PHE A 213 6.21 12.40 -11.04
N PHE A 214 5.59 11.30 -10.60
CA PHE A 214 4.14 11.13 -10.71
C PHE A 214 3.38 12.19 -9.91
N ALA A 215 3.86 12.54 -8.72
CA ALA A 215 3.30 13.62 -7.91
C ALA A 215 3.36 14.97 -8.63
N LEU A 216 4.49 15.29 -9.26
CA LEU A 216 4.67 16.53 -10.01
C LEU A 216 3.74 16.60 -11.21
N LEU A 217 3.64 15.51 -11.98
CA LEU A 217 2.75 15.43 -13.14
C LEU A 217 1.28 15.58 -12.71
N ASN A 218 0.87 14.94 -11.62
CA ASN A 218 -0.47 15.07 -11.07
C ASN A 218 -0.76 16.52 -10.63
N TYR A 219 0.15 17.13 -9.85
CA TYR A 219 0.03 18.52 -9.42
C TYR A 219 -0.09 19.49 -10.60
N ALA A 220 0.74 19.31 -11.64
CA ALA A 220 0.70 20.13 -12.84
C ALA A 220 -0.62 19.98 -13.62
N LEU A 221 -1.13 18.75 -13.75
CA LEU A 221 -2.41 18.48 -14.42
C LEU A 221 -3.58 19.12 -13.66
N VAL A 222 -3.69 18.84 -12.37
CA VAL A 222 -4.80 19.31 -11.52
C VAL A 222 -4.82 20.83 -11.44
N THR A 223 -3.67 21.49 -11.34
CA THR A 223 -3.58 22.95 -11.26
C THR A 223 -3.88 23.64 -12.60
N ARG A 224 -3.62 22.96 -13.73
CA ARG A 224 -3.96 23.48 -15.07
C ARG A 224 -5.46 23.41 -15.33
N GLU A 225 -6.08 22.29 -15.01
CA GLU A 225 -7.52 22.04 -15.24
C GLU A 225 -8.40 22.77 -14.21
N ASN A 226 -7.99 22.82 -12.95
CA ASN A 226 -8.76 23.47 -11.88
C ASN A 226 -8.03 24.69 -11.31
N LYS A 227 -8.34 25.87 -11.85
CA LYS A 227 -7.72 27.15 -11.41
C LYS A 227 -8.18 27.60 -10.01
N ASN A 228 -9.34 27.14 -9.55
CA ASN A 228 -9.99 27.54 -8.30
C ASN A 228 -9.63 26.66 -7.09
N LEU A 229 -8.54 25.89 -7.18
CA LEU A 229 -8.07 25.07 -6.06
C LEU A 229 -7.76 25.93 -4.81
N PRO A 230 -8.19 25.50 -3.61
CA PRO A 230 -7.89 26.21 -2.37
C PRO A 230 -6.39 26.41 -2.17
N SER A 231 -6.00 27.62 -1.73
CA SER A 231 -4.59 27.96 -1.55
C SER A 231 -3.88 27.02 -0.57
N TRP A 232 -4.54 26.58 0.51
CA TRP A 232 -3.94 25.65 1.48
C TRP A 232 -3.54 24.32 0.85
N LEU A 233 -4.36 23.81 -0.09
CA LEU A 233 -4.10 22.55 -0.78
C LEU A 233 -2.92 22.66 -1.73
N LYS A 234 -2.76 23.82 -2.39
CA LYS A 234 -1.58 24.10 -3.22
C LYS A 234 -0.29 24.11 -2.39
N HIS A 235 -0.29 24.79 -1.24
CA HIS A 235 0.87 24.81 -0.35
C HIS A 235 1.18 23.42 0.21
N LEU A 236 0.16 22.64 0.57
CA LEU A 236 0.33 21.28 1.03
C LEU A 236 0.93 20.36 -0.06
N ALA A 237 0.46 20.49 -1.30
CA ALA A 237 1.00 19.74 -2.43
C ALA A 237 2.46 20.11 -2.72
N ILE A 238 2.81 21.41 -2.67
CA ILE A 238 4.19 21.87 -2.84
C ILE A 238 5.09 21.35 -1.70
N ALA A 239 4.62 21.42 -0.44
CA ALA A 239 5.36 20.87 0.69
C ALA A 239 5.58 19.36 0.56
N GLY A 240 4.57 18.62 0.09
CA GLY A 240 4.67 17.20 -0.22
C GLY A 240 5.68 16.90 -1.34
N LEU A 241 5.72 17.72 -2.39
CA LEU A 241 6.71 17.59 -3.46
C LEU A 241 8.13 17.84 -2.96
N ILE A 242 8.35 18.90 -2.17
CA ILE A 242 9.65 19.20 -1.56
C ILE A 242 10.09 18.02 -0.68
N PHE A 243 9.18 17.48 0.12
CA PHE A 243 9.43 16.30 0.94
C PHE A 243 9.84 15.09 0.09
N LEU A 244 9.05 14.76 -0.94
CA LEU A 244 9.30 13.59 -1.80
C LEU A 244 10.64 13.70 -2.56
N PHE A 245 10.92 14.85 -3.19
CA PHE A 245 12.19 15.07 -3.89
C PHE A 245 13.37 15.12 -2.91
N GLY A 246 13.21 15.77 -1.76
CA GLY A 246 14.26 15.85 -0.74
C GLY A 246 14.63 14.47 -0.20
N PHE A 247 13.63 13.63 0.10
CA PHE A 247 13.86 12.26 0.56
C PHE A 247 14.41 11.35 -0.55
N ALA A 248 13.99 11.51 -1.80
CA ALA A 248 14.57 10.77 -2.92
C ALA A 248 16.07 11.09 -3.10
N ILE A 249 16.45 12.37 -3.04
CA ILE A 249 17.86 12.80 -3.12
C ILE A 249 18.65 12.26 -1.91
N PHE A 250 18.10 12.40 -0.71
CA PHE A 250 18.72 11.87 0.52
C PHE A 250 18.95 10.37 0.42
N PHE A 251 17.96 9.62 -0.09
CA PHE A 251 18.06 8.17 -0.26
C PHE A 251 19.15 7.79 -1.27
N ILE A 252 19.21 8.46 -2.43
CA ILE A 252 20.27 8.23 -3.43
C ILE A 252 21.64 8.53 -2.84
N TYR A 253 21.77 9.62 -2.09
CA TYR A 253 23.01 9.97 -1.39
C TYR A 253 23.40 8.90 -0.36
N ALA A 254 22.46 8.44 0.46
CA ALA A 254 22.69 7.39 1.45
C ALA A 254 23.11 6.05 0.80
N LEU A 255 22.55 5.72 -0.36
CA LEU A 255 22.92 4.55 -1.14
C LEU A 255 24.33 4.68 -1.73
N ALA A 256 24.68 5.86 -2.25
CA ALA A 256 26.01 6.13 -2.80
C ALA A 256 27.15 6.04 -1.77
N ILE A 257 26.88 6.39 -0.50
CA ILE A 257 27.86 6.30 0.59
C ILE A 257 27.83 4.95 1.34
N GLY A 258 27.06 3.97 0.85
CA GLY A 258 26.99 2.62 1.42
C GLY A 258 26.23 2.51 2.75
N LYS A 259 25.41 3.50 3.11
CA LYS A 259 24.66 3.54 4.39
C LYS A 259 23.19 3.09 4.27
N ALA A 260 22.73 2.71 3.08
CA ALA A 260 21.35 2.30 2.81
C ALA A 260 21.19 0.80 2.44
N GLY A 261 22.08 -0.07 2.94
CA GLY A 261 22.06 -1.53 2.70
C GLY A 261 21.27 -2.32 3.73
#